data_AF-A0A5C3L1D5-F1
#
_entry.id   AF-A0A5C3L1D5-F1
#
_cell.length_a   1.000
_cell.length_b   1.000
_cell.length_c   1.000
_cell.angle_alpha   90.00
_cell.angle_beta   90.00
_cell.angle_gamma   90.00
#
_symmetry.space_group_name_H-M   'P 1'
#
loop_
_entity.id
_entity.type
_entity.pdbx_description
1 polymer ?
#
loop_
_entity_poly.entity_id
_entity_poly.type
_entity_poly.pdbx_seq_one_letter_code
_entity_poly.pdbx_strand_id
1 'polypeptide(L)'
;VQDSKHCLKTLRNNLLSSARLLIFGDWIAAYQHIRQMIDEQGSPIYKRNVEKLDRQDDNTATRLFSADVLQYLIDHHLDNSLGDIVYFIVFGELIDAYQIRTMSHADRVHLALRARYFLDTW
;
A
#
# COMPACT_ATOMS: atom_id res chain seq x y z
N VAL A 1 -15.72 8.16 -13.85
CA VAL A 1 -15.21 7.55 -12.60
C VAL A 1 -14.10 6.60 -12.98
N GLN A 2 -12.88 6.84 -12.51
CA GLN A 2 -11.72 6.00 -12.82
C GLN A 2 -11.77 4.72 -11.96
N ASP A 3 -11.27 3.59 -12.49
CA ASP A 3 -11.30 2.28 -11.83
C ASP A 3 -10.41 2.26 -10.57
N SER A 4 -10.98 1.88 -9.42
CA SER A 4 -10.25 1.85 -8.14
C SER A 4 -9.16 0.76 -8.13
N LYS A 5 -9.30 -0.32 -8.89
CA LYS A 5 -8.21 -1.31 -9.05
C LYS A 5 -7.04 -0.73 -9.83
N HIS A 6 -7.33 0.09 -10.84
CA HIS A 6 -6.29 0.85 -11.53
C HIS A 6 -5.59 1.85 -10.60
N CYS A 7 -6.33 2.51 -9.70
CA CYS A 7 -5.74 3.35 -8.66
C CYS A 7 -4.76 2.55 -7.78
N LEU A 8 -5.17 1.39 -7.25
CA LEU A 8 -4.32 0.53 -6.43
C LEU A 8 -3.01 0.12 -7.16
N LYS A 9 -3.11 -0.23 -8.45
CA LYS A 9 -1.94 -0.50 -9.29
C LYS A 9 -1.01 0.70 -9.40
N THR A 10 -1.56 1.89 -9.55
CA THR A 10 -0.78 3.13 -9.65
C THR A 10 -0.03 3.39 -8.35
N LEU A 11 -0.70 3.24 -7.21
CA LEU A 11 -0.12 3.39 -5.87
C LEU A 11 1.02 2.39 -5.63
N ARG A 12 0.80 1.11 -5.95
CA ARG A 12 1.86 0.09 -5.93
C ARG A 12 3.02 0.49 -6.83
N ASN A 13 2.74 0.82 -8.09
CA ASN A 13 3.78 1.08 -9.08
C ASN A 13 4.62 2.33 -8.71
N ASN A 14 4.02 3.32 -8.05
CA ASN A 14 4.74 4.47 -7.52
C ASN A 14 5.75 4.05 -6.45
N LEU A 15 5.34 3.21 -5.49
CA LEU A 15 6.21 2.67 -4.44
C LEU A 15 7.29 1.72 -4.98
N LEU A 16 6.92 0.82 -5.91
CA LEU A 16 7.81 -0.25 -6.39
C LEU A 16 8.64 0.14 -7.63
N SER A 17 8.59 1.39 -8.07
CA SER A 17 9.48 1.84 -9.13
C SER A 17 10.89 2.06 -8.59
N SER A 18 11.88 1.49 -9.28
CA SER A 18 13.27 1.28 -8.83
C SER A 18 14.06 2.52 -8.41
N ALA A 19 13.50 3.72 -8.58
CA ALA A 19 14.14 5.00 -8.26
C ALA A 19 13.38 5.80 -7.19
N ARG A 20 12.27 5.29 -6.63
CA ARG A 20 11.34 6.12 -5.84
C ARG A 20 11.32 5.75 -4.36
N LEU A 21 11.78 6.72 -3.59
CA LEU A 21 11.51 6.91 -2.18
C LEU A 21 10.32 7.87 -2.08
N LEU A 22 9.23 7.47 -1.43
CA LEU A 22 8.13 8.39 -1.12
C LEU A 22 8.43 9.00 0.26
N ILE A 23 8.48 10.33 0.33
CA ILE A 23 8.84 11.06 1.56
C ILE A 23 7.58 11.70 2.13
N PHE A 24 7.27 11.42 3.39
CA PHE A 24 6.11 11.92 4.14
C PHE A 24 6.59 12.64 5.40
N GLY A 25 7.09 13.88 5.24
CA GLY A 25 7.76 14.60 6.32
C GLY A 25 9.05 13.88 6.73
N ASP A 26 9.13 13.47 8.00
CA ASP A 26 10.29 12.74 8.56
C ASP A 26 10.28 11.23 8.25
N TRP A 27 9.22 10.72 7.62
CA TRP A 27 9.04 9.30 7.34
C TRP A 27 9.14 8.99 5.85
N ILE A 28 9.44 7.74 5.53
CA ILE A 28 9.58 7.29 4.15
C ILE A 28 8.81 5.99 3.91
N ALA A 29 8.26 5.85 2.70
CA ALA A 29 7.90 4.54 2.14
C ALA A 29 8.86 4.22 0.99
N ALA A 30 9.49 3.04 1.05
CA ALA A 30 10.64 2.73 0.23
C ALA A 30 10.54 1.35 -0.42
N TYR A 31 10.89 1.27 -1.70
CA TYR A 31 11.07 0.00 -2.39
C TYR A 31 11.97 -0.97 -1.62
N GLN A 32 13.02 -0.47 -0.97
CA GLN A 32 13.97 -1.30 -0.22
C GLN A 32 13.30 -2.06 0.93
N HIS A 33 12.37 -1.45 1.67
CA HIS A 33 11.67 -2.11 2.78
C HIS A 33 10.85 -3.30 2.25
N ILE A 34 10.10 -3.08 1.17
CA ILE A 34 9.31 -4.15 0.53
C ILE A 34 10.20 -5.22 -0.10
N ARG A 35 11.37 -4.83 -0.61
CA ARG A 35 12.34 -5.76 -1.19
C ARG A 35 13.02 -6.62 -0.14
N GLN A 36 13.21 -6.15 1.09
CA GLN A 36 13.78 -6.97 2.17
C GLN A 36 12.84 -8.10 2.56
N MET A 37 11.52 -7.81 2.62
CA MET A 37 10.50 -8.78 2.97
C MET A 37 10.52 -10.06 2.10
N ILE A 38 10.93 -10.00 0.82
CA ILE A 38 10.85 -11.19 -0.04
C ILE A 38 11.87 -12.28 0.31
N ASP A 39 12.93 -11.92 1.05
CA ASP A 39 13.98 -12.85 1.47
C ASP A 39 13.76 -13.34 2.92
N GLU A 40 12.72 -12.84 3.60
CA GLU A 40 12.42 -13.15 5.00
C GLU A 40 11.46 -14.34 5.15
N GLN A 41 11.70 -15.17 6.15
CA GLN A 41 10.84 -16.30 6.45
C GLN A 41 9.49 -15.82 7.01
N GLY A 42 8.39 -16.37 6.49
CA GLY A 42 7.03 -16.00 6.93
C GLY A 42 6.45 -14.77 6.22
N SER A 43 7.18 -14.16 5.29
CA SER A 43 6.67 -13.01 4.54
C SER A 43 5.47 -13.37 3.66
N PRO A 44 4.40 -12.55 3.67
CA PRO A 44 3.21 -12.74 2.84
C PRO A 44 3.42 -12.36 1.35
N ILE A 45 4.56 -11.74 1.03
CA ILE A 45 4.91 -11.28 -0.33
C ILE A 45 5.94 -12.22 -0.96
N TYR A 46 5.76 -12.52 -2.24
CA TYR A 46 6.71 -13.33 -2.99
C TYR A 46 7.60 -12.48 -3.90
N LYS A 47 8.76 -13.01 -4.27
CA LYS A 47 9.70 -12.37 -5.21
C LYS A 47 9.05 -11.87 -6.50
N ARG A 48 8.13 -12.65 -7.09
CA ARG A 48 7.38 -12.25 -8.31
C ARG A 48 6.48 -11.02 -8.12
N ASN A 49 6.13 -10.69 -6.88
CA ASN A 49 5.28 -9.55 -6.55
C ASN A 49 6.07 -8.22 -6.48
N VAL A 50 7.41 -8.29 -6.47
CA VAL A 50 8.30 -7.13 -6.29
C VAL A 50 9.27 -7.02 -7.45
N GLU A 51 9.93 -8.12 -7.80
CA GLU A 51 10.89 -8.18 -8.91
C GLU A 51 10.24 -8.65 -10.21
N LYS A 52 10.68 -8.06 -11.34
CA LYS A 52 10.13 -8.34 -12.68
C LYS A 52 8.59 -8.31 -12.71
N LEU A 53 8.05 -7.39 -11.90
CA LEU A 53 6.62 -7.23 -11.65
C LEU A 53 5.84 -7.01 -12.95
N ASP A 54 4.74 -7.75 -13.11
CA ASP A 54 3.69 -7.39 -14.06
C ASP A 54 2.93 -6.16 -13.53
N ARG A 55 3.14 -5.03 -14.20
CA ARG A 55 2.54 -3.74 -13.82
C ARG A 55 1.03 -3.70 -13.98
N GLN A 56 0.42 -4.66 -14.67
CA GLN A 56 -1.02 -4.75 -14.89
C GLN A 56 -1.73 -5.74 -13.96
N ASP A 57 -1.00 -6.58 -13.22
CA ASP A 57 -1.57 -7.59 -12.32
C ASP A 57 -2.22 -6.97 -11.08
N ASP A 58 -3.55 -7.03 -11.02
CA ASP A 58 -4.35 -6.57 -9.88
C ASP A 58 -4.11 -7.40 -8.62
N ASN A 59 -3.92 -8.72 -8.74
CA ASN A 59 -3.78 -9.60 -7.58
C ASN A 59 -2.51 -9.29 -6.80
N THR A 60 -1.43 -8.97 -7.50
CA THR A 60 -0.18 -8.54 -6.87
C THR A 60 -0.36 -7.19 -6.16
N ALA A 61 -1.14 -6.26 -6.72
CA ALA A 61 -1.43 -5.00 -6.04
C ALA A 61 -2.28 -5.22 -4.79
N THR A 62 -3.35 -6.00 -4.87
CA THR A 62 -4.18 -6.35 -3.71
C THR A 62 -3.39 -7.06 -2.63
N ARG A 63 -2.47 -7.96 -3.01
CA ARG A 63 -1.60 -8.65 -2.04
C ARG A 63 -0.70 -7.68 -1.28
N LEU A 64 -0.07 -6.71 -1.96
CA LEU A 64 0.80 -5.74 -1.29
C LEU A 64 0.05 -4.90 -0.25
N PHE A 65 -1.20 -4.54 -0.54
CA PHE A 65 -2.05 -3.75 0.36
C PHE A 65 -2.94 -4.63 1.26
N SER A 66 -2.62 -5.92 1.43
CA SER A 66 -3.43 -6.80 2.27
C SER A 66 -3.15 -6.58 3.76
N ALA A 67 -4.13 -6.96 4.59
CA ALA A 67 -3.96 -6.98 6.04
C ALA A 67 -2.78 -7.85 6.48
N ASP A 68 -2.48 -8.96 5.77
CA ASP A 68 -1.35 -9.82 6.10
C ASP A 68 0.00 -9.09 5.94
N VAL A 69 0.18 -8.30 4.87
CA VAL A 69 1.39 -7.50 4.67
C VAL A 69 1.50 -6.42 5.74
N LEU A 70 0.39 -5.75 6.03
CA LEU A 70 0.35 -4.72 7.04
C LEU A 70 0.72 -5.27 8.42
N GLN A 71 0.11 -6.40 8.80
CA GLN A 71 0.40 -7.09 10.06
C GLN A 71 1.87 -7.53 10.13
N TYR A 72 2.40 -8.09 9.05
CA TYR A 72 3.81 -8.48 8.97
C TYR A 72 4.76 -7.29 9.19
N LEU A 73 4.48 -6.13 8.58
CA LEU A 73 5.28 -4.92 8.79
C LEU A 73 5.19 -4.41 10.23
N ILE A 74 4.01 -4.46 10.84
CA ILE A 74 3.81 -4.06 12.24
C ILE A 74 4.59 -4.99 13.19
N ASP A 75 4.56 -6.29 12.94
CA ASP A 75 5.16 -7.29 13.83
C ASP A 75 6.69 -7.36 13.72
N HIS A 76 7.24 -7.05 12.54
CA HIS A 76 8.67 -7.27 12.26
C HIS A 76 9.47 -6.01 11.92
N HIS A 77 8.83 -4.93 11.46
CA HIS A 77 9.51 -3.78 10.84
C HIS A 77 8.96 -2.40 11.28
N LEU A 78 8.21 -2.34 12.38
CA LEU A 78 7.52 -1.11 12.83
C LEU A 78 8.43 0.12 12.89
N ASP A 79 9.63 -0.04 13.46
CA ASP A 79 10.57 1.07 13.68
C ASP A 79 11.11 1.68 12.37
N ASN A 80 11.20 0.87 11.30
CA ASN A 80 11.85 1.27 10.04
C ASN A 80 10.87 1.46 8.88
N SER A 81 9.64 0.94 9.00
CA SER A 81 8.64 0.93 7.90
C SER A 81 7.37 1.69 8.25
N LEU A 82 7.41 2.61 9.22
CA LEU A 82 6.23 3.38 9.63
C LEU A 82 5.59 4.14 8.46
N GLY A 83 6.41 4.71 7.56
CA GLY A 83 5.90 5.38 6.37
C GLY A 83 5.19 4.43 5.40
N ASP A 84 5.71 3.20 5.20
CA ASP A 84 5.04 2.16 4.40
C ASP A 84 3.72 1.72 5.05
N ILE A 85 3.70 1.53 6.37
CA ILE A 85 2.52 1.16 7.14
C ILE A 85 1.42 2.21 6.96
N VAL A 86 1.74 3.50 7.17
CA VAL A 86 0.78 4.59 6.98
C VAL A 86 0.31 4.67 5.53
N TYR A 87 1.22 4.52 4.57
CA TYR A 87 0.89 4.50 3.15
C TYR A 87 -0.08 3.35 2.80
N PHE A 88 0.16 2.14 3.33
CA PHE A 88 -0.70 0.98 3.08
C PHE A 88 -2.07 1.10 3.74
N ILE A 89 -2.16 1.64 4.96
CA ILE A 89 -3.44 1.90 5.62
C ILE A 89 -4.24 2.91 4.82
N VAL A 90 -3.70 4.11 4.61
CA VAL A 90 -4.43 5.22 4.00
C VAL A 90 -4.95 4.85 2.61
N PHE A 91 -4.11 4.24 1.79
CA PHE A 91 -4.50 3.92 0.42
C PHE A 91 -5.19 2.57 0.27
N GLY A 92 -4.87 1.57 1.09
CA GLY A 92 -5.60 0.30 1.11
C GLY A 92 -7.06 0.51 1.51
N GLU A 93 -7.29 1.24 2.60
CA GLU A 93 -8.63 1.59 3.05
C GLU A 93 -9.40 2.48 2.06
N LEU A 94 -8.71 3.39 1.35
CA LEU A 94 -9.34 4.14 0.26
C LEU A 94 -9.92 3.20 -0.78
N ILE A 95 -9.18 2.17 -1.20
CA ILE A 95 -9.67 1.22 -2.20
C ILE A 95 -10.80 0.36 -1.64
N ASP A 96 -10.70 -0.06 -0.38
CA ASP A 96 -11.77 -0.78 0.32
C ASP A 96 -13.07 0.05 0.40
N ALA A 97 -12.96 1.36 0.63
CA ALA A 97 -14.09 2.28 0.61
C ALA A 97 -14.84 2.30 -0.74
N TYR A 98 -14.17 1.95 -1.85
CA TYR A 98 -14.83 1.79 -3.15
C TYR A 98 -15.31 0.35 -3.40
N GLN A 99 -14.56 -0.66 -2.96
CA GLN A 99 -14.79 -2.05 -3.36
C GLN A 99 -15.70 -2.84 -2.40
N ILE A 100 -15.63 -2.59 -1.08
CA ILE A 100 -16.43 -3.31 -0.09
C ILE A 100 -17.89 -2.89 -0.25
N ARG A 101 -18.79 -3.81 -0.56
CA ARG A 101 -20.22 -3.49 -0.83
C ARG A 101 -21.05 -3.27 0.43
N THR A 102 -20.62 -3.83 1.55
CA THR A 102 -21.33 -3.77 2.85
C THR A 102 -20.97 -2.56 3.69
N MET A 103 -19.98 -1.76 3.29
CA MET A 103 -19.52 -0.58 4.04
C MET A 103 -20.54 0.56 3.95
N SER A 104 -20.80 1.20 5.11
CA SER A 104 -21.71 2.34 5.21
C SER A 104 -21.22 3.54 4.41
N HIS A 105 -22.13 4.41 3.97
CA HIS A 105 -21.73 5.63 3.25
C HIS A 105 -20.87 6.56 4.11
N ALA A 106 -21.14 6.63 5.42
CA ALA A 106 -20.36 7.45 6.34
C ALA A 106 -18.90 6.99 6.41
N ASP A 107 -18.67 5.69 6.56
CA ASP A 107 -17.31 5.11 6.61
C ASP A 107 -16.56 5.35 5.30
N ARG A 108 -17.24 5.18 4.16
CA ARG A 108 -16.63 5.45 2.84
C ARG A 108 -16.17 6.89 2.71
N VAL A 109 -17.01 7.84 3.09
CA VAL A 109 -16.67 9.27 3.05
C VAL A 109 -15.52 9.56 4.00
N HIS A 110 -15.52 8.99 5.20
CA HIS A 110 -14.44 9.17 6.17
C HIS A 110 -13.09 8.66 5.63
N LEU A 111 -13.05 7.45 5.08
CA LEU A 111 -11.84 6.87 4.48
C LEU A 111 -11.37 7.66 3.25
N ALA A 112 -12.30 8.11 2.39
CA ALA A 112 -11.98 8.96 1.26
C ALA A 112 -11.40 10.32 1.69
N LEU A 113 -11.96 10.95 2.71
CA LEU A 113 -11.45 12.20 3.27
C LEU A 113 -10.10 12.01 3.95
N ARG A 114 -9.87 10.91 4.65
CA ARG A 114 -8.55 10.56 5.23
C ARG A 114 -7.48 10.55 4.14
N ALA A 115 -7.71 9.83 3.05
CA ALA A 115 -6.76 9.79 1.93
C ALA A 115 -6.61 11.15 1.24
N ARG A 116 -7.70 11.92 1.11
CA ARG A 116 -7.65 13.27 0.55
C ARG A 116 -6.79 14.21 1.39
N TYR A 117 -7.02 14.27 2.71
CA TYR A 117 -6.23 15.13 3.60
C TYR A 117 -4.78 14.69 3.70
N PHE A 118 -4.52 13.38 3.67
CA PHE A 118 -3.16 12.86 3.58
C PHE A 118 -2.44 13.39 2.32
N LEU A 119 -3.09 13.29 1.14
CA LEU A 119 -2.54 13.80 -0.12
C LEU A 119 -2.42 15.32 -0.17
N ASP A 120 -3.34 16.06 0.45
CA ASP A 120 -3.30 17.54 0.46
C ASP A 120 -2.23 18.09 1.42
N THR A 121 -1.86 17.30 2.43
CA THR A 121 -0.79 17.65 3.38
C THR A 121 0.60 17.23 2.89
N TRP A 122 0.64 16.26 1.96
CA TRP A 122 1.85 15.73 1.35
C TRP A 122 2.35 16.60 0.19
#